data_AF-A0A1S8TM89-F1
#
_entry.id   AF-A0A1S8TM89-F1
#
_cell.length_a   1.000
_cell.length_b   1.000
_cell.length_c   1.000
_cell.angle_alpha   90.00
_cell.angle_beta   90.00
_cell.angle_gamma   90.00
#
_symmetry.space_group_name_H-M   'P 1'
#
loop_
_entity.id
_entity.type
_entity.pdbx_description
1 polymer ?
#
loop_
_entity_poly.entity_id
_entity_poly.type
_entity_poly.pdbx_seq_one_letter_code
_entity_poly.pdbx_strand_id
1 'polypeptide(L)'
;MTKKFYAKGKGNEGYIKNLEVLSFCNLDGTCGMFQMALYKTDEGKYYLYGACFGGGQVGVMISDVTDPTKPEFIKHFDVIDKKEYPTTTTPKLQIADGLMIVAMSAGSGPNALVEQSELQNMKCEVGIRIYDIKTDPINPKFLGYWDCGVPHSIGVHRFMYNGGRYVHVSAECRGFEGMIYRIIDIEDPTKPVEIGRWWSPEQYADGYPGRTFDPHAAHVPEFMDKGWMHGPPFVVGDKAYLGYCGDGLVVLDVADFTRPKALGQLKFMPTFSSRLAGARTHTALPLPGRDLVVVTNEGERFQFFPPEKLKQENRAHAMNNIHMVDVRDPYNPTLIAEFPYPEVPKNFPYRNFNEMQLDGATGPFGPHNLHEPMSGKPWLEQRGDRVYCCYFHAGLRVYDVSDPYYIKEIAYFIPPNPNKKSEESYFPGFPGPRNATTEDCIVDDRGNIIIDALDDGFYILKMKED
;
A
#
# COMPACT_ATOMS: atom_id res chain seq x y z
N MET A 1 -12.61 -30.32 -10.35
CA MET A 1 -12.02 -29.20 -9.58
C MET A 1 -11.98 -27.98 -10.49
N THR A 2 -12.47 -26.78 -10.20
CA THR A 2 -13.57 -26.25 -9.36
C THR A 2 -14.31 -25.26 -10.26
N LYS A 3 -15.60 -25.46 -10.56
CA LYS A 3 -16.34 -24.68 -11.57
C LYS A 3 -16.81 -23.33 -11.04
N LYS A 4 -15.87 -22.52 -10.51
CA LYS A 4 -16.03 -21.28 -9.73
C LYS A 4 -16.04 -21.50 -8.22
N PHE A 5 -14.86 -21.51 -7.62
CA PHE A 5 -14.70 -21.48 -6.17
C PHE A 5 -15.17 -20.10 -5.64
N TYR A 6 -16.16 -20.04 -4.75
CA TYR A 6 -16.66 -18.84 -4.04
C TYR A 6 -16.90 -17.61 -4.92
N ALA A 7 -17.28 -17.82 -6.18
CA ALA A 7 -17.58 -16.72 -7.08
C ALA A 7 -18.79 -15.91 -6.62
N LYS A 8 -18.77 -14.61 -6.92
CA LYS A 8 -19.92 -13.71 -6.75
C LYS A 8 -21.21 -14.34 -7.29
N GLY A 9 -22.31 -14.19 -6.55
CA GLY A 9 -23.61 -14.73 -6.95
C GLY A 9 -24.68 -14.49 -5.89
N LYS A 10 -25.95 -14.64 -6.27
CA LYS A 10 -27.08 -14.46 -5.34
C LYS A 10 -26.90 -15.39 -4.12
N GLY A 11 -26.81 -14.80 -2.94
CA GLY A 11 -26.64 -15.52 -1.67
C GLY A 11 -25.19 -15.90 -1.30
N ASN A 12 -24.18 -15.47 -2.07
CA ASN A 12 -22.78 -15.62 -1.71
C ASN A 12 -22.15 -14.25 -1.41
N GLU A 13 -22.01 -13.94 -0.12
CA GLU A 13 -21.41 -12.71 0.39
C GLU A 13 -19.92 -12.87 0.71
N GLY A 14 -19.31 -14.03 0.39
CA GLY A 14 -17.95 -14.36 0.82
C GLY A 14 -17.93 -14.98 2.22
N TYR A 15 -16.76 -14.96 2.87
CA TYR A 15 -16.63 -15.40 4.26
C TYR A 15 -16.56 -14.20 5.18
N ILE A 16 -17.37 -14.20 6.23
CA ILE A 16 -17.49 -13.07 7.13
C ILE A 16 -17.60 -13.54 8.58
N LYS A 17 -16.89 -12.85 9.48
CA LYS A 17 -16.98 -13.04 10.93
C LYS A 17 -17.01 -11.67 11.60
N ASN A 18 -17.98 -11.46 12.49
CA ASN A 18 -18.19 -10.24 13.28
C ASN A 18 -18.30 -8.92 12.49
N LEU A 19 -18.48 -9.02 11.17
CA LEU A 19 -18.74 -7.91 10.26
C LEU A 19 -20.08 -8.13 9.56
N GLU A 20 -20.59 -7.05 8.97
CA GLU A 20 -21.64 -7.05 7.97
C GLU A 20 -21.20 -6.26 6.73
N VAL A 21 -21.67 -6.66 5.55
CA VAL A 21 -21.48 -5.90 4.31
C VAL A 21 -22.62 -4.90 4.17
N LEU A 22 -22.30 -3.61 4.19
CA LEU A 22 -23.29 -2.55 3.97
C LEU A 22 -23.57 -2.37 2.49
N SER A 23 -22.51 -2.37 1.67
CA SER A 23 -22.64 -2.18 0.22
C SER A 23 -21.41 -2.66 -0.54
N PHE A 24 -21.57 -2.76 -1.86
CA PHE A 24 -20.51 -3.00 -2.82
C PHE A 24 -20.68 -2.04 -4.00
N CYS A 25 -19.58 -1.41 -4.44
CA CYS A 25 -19.55 -0.57 -5.62
C CYS A 25 -18.53 -1.13 -6.62
N ASN A 26 -18.96 -1.42 -7.85
CA ASN A 26 -18.08 -1.92 -8.91
C ASN A 26 -17.36 -0.80 -9.70
N LEU A 27 -17.44 0.45 -9.22
CA LEU A 27 -16.99 1.63 -9.96
C LEU A 27 -17.68 1.69 -11.35
N ASP A 28 -16.93 1.97 -12.42
CA ASP A 28 -17.38 1.82 -13.81
C ASP A 28 -17.02 0.46 -14.43
N GLY A 29 -16.39 -0.43 -13.68
CA GLY A 29 -15.98 -1.74 -14.14
C GLY A 29 -14.79 -1.75 -15.10
N THR A 30 -14.07 -0.64 -15.30
CA THR A 30 -12.96 -0.55 -16.29
C THR A 30 -11.56 -0.67 -15.68
N CYS A 31 -11.41 -0.45 -14.37
CA CYS A 31 -10.13 -0.48 -13.66
C CYS A 31 -10.34 -0.74 -12.16
N GLY A 32 -9.32 -1.29 -11.51
CA GLY A 32 -9.28 -1.47 -10.05
C GLY A 32 -8.67 -0.27 -9.33
N MET A 33 -8.66 -0.33 -8.00
CA MET A 33 -7.95 0.62 -7.15
C MET A 33 -6.82 -0.09 -6.41
N PHE A 34 -5.78 0.64 -6.01
CA PHE A 34 -4.64 0.06 -5.26
C PHE A 34 -4.35 0.71 -3.91
N GLN A 35 -4.43 2.03 -3.83
CA GLN A 35 -4.51 2.74 -2.55
C GLN A 35 -5.66 3.72 -2.63
N MET A 36 -6.35 3.86 -1.52
CA MET A 36 -7.46 4.77 -1.35
C MET A 36 -7.07 5.94 -0.44
N ALA A 37 -7.79 7.04 -0.60
CA ALA A 37 -7.83 8.14 0.36
C ALA A 37 -9.29 8.57 0.55
N LEU A 38 -9.66 8.84 1.79
CA LEU A 38 -10.97 9.38 2.14
C LEU A 38 -10.83 10.87 2.44
N TYR A 39 -11.85 11.64 2.09
CA TYR A 39 -11.96 13.06 2.43
C TYR A 39 -13.37 13.38 2.89
N LYS A 40 -13.48 14.17 3.96
CA LYS A 40 -14.74 14.72 4.45
C LYS A 40 -14.77 16.22 4.17
N THR A 41 -15.77 16.70 3.45
CA THR A 41 -15.94 18.13 3.19
C THR A 41 -16.49 18.86 4.42
N ASP A 42 -16.39 20.19 4.43
CA ASP A 42 -16.95 21.03 5.49
C ASP A 42 -18.49 20.87 5.60
N GLU A 43 -19.16 20.53 4.51
CA GLU A 43 -20.60 20.20 4.46
C GLU A 43 -20.93 18.78 4.96
N GLY A 44 -19.91 18.00 5.35
CA GLY A 44 -20.08 16.65 5.89
C GLY A 44 -20.25 15.55 4.85
N LYS A 45 -19.92 15.80 3.58
CA LYS A 45 -19.90 14.75 2.55
C LYS A 45 -18.60 13.95 2.60
N TYR A 46 -18.68 12.66 2.31
CA TYR A 46 -17.52 11.76 2.26
C TYR A 46 -17.24 11.34 0.82
N TYR A 47 -16.03 11.63 0.35
CA TYR A 47 -15.55 11.23 -0.96
C TYR A 47 -14.39 10.26 -0.82
N LEU A 48 -14.53 9.11 -1.50
CA LEU A 48 -13.49 8.11 -1.65
C LEU A 48 -12.75 8.34 -2.97
N TYR A 49 -11.43 8.40 -2.90
CA TYR A 49 -10.53 8.56 -4.03
C TYR A 49 -9.62 7.34 -4.10
N GLY A 50 -9.60 6.62 -5.22
CA GLY A 50 -8.72 5.46 -5.40
C GLY A 50 -7.76 5.63 -6.56
N ALA A 51 -6.49 5.36 -6.31
CA ALA A 51 -5.44 5.36 -7.33
C ALA A 51 -5.73 4.24 -8.34
N CYS A 52 -5.85 4.60 -9.62
CA CYS A 52 -6.09 3.62 -10.69
C CYS A 52 -4.98 2.57 -10.74
N PHE A 53 -5.38 1.30 -10.76
CA PHE A 53 -4.46 0.18 -10.88
C PHE A 53 -5.06 -0.90 -11.76
N GLY A 54 -4.34 -1.23 -12.85
CA GLY A 54 -4.84 -2.12 -13.89
C GLY A 54 -5.81 -1.43 -14.86
N GLY A 55 -6.37 -2.20 -15.79
CA GLY A 55 -7.30 -1.74 -16.82
C GLY A 55 -6.67 -0.82 -17.87
N GLY A 56 -5.34 -0.63 -17.85
CA GLY A 56 -4.66 0.41 -18.63
C GLY A 56 -5.03 1.84 -18.20
N GLN A 57 -5.63 1.99 -17.01
CA GLN A 57 -6.03 3.29 -16.50
C GLN A 57 -4.95 3.90 -15.60
N VAL A 58 -4.93 5.24 -15.58
CA VAL A 58 -4.01 6.11 -14.83
C VAL A 58 -4.88 7.28 -14.40
N GLY A 59 -4.74 7.74 -13.17
CA GLY A 59 -5.61 8.73 -12.57
C GLY A 59 -6.23 8.26 -11.27
N VAL A 60 -7.37 8.86 -10.95
CA VAL A 60 -8.07 8.65 -9.67
C VAL A 60 -9.54 8.34 -9.93
N MET A 61 -10.05 7.28 -9.32
CA MET A 61 -11.47 6.94 -9.28
C MET A 61 -12.13 7.67 -8.11
N ILE A 62 -13.19 8.44 -8.36
CA ILE A 62 -13.88 9.25 -7.35
C ILE A 62 -15.29 8.69 -7.12
N SER A 63 -15.64 8.42 -5.86
CA SER A 63 -16.96 7.96 -5.45
C SER A 63 -17.50 8.77 -4.26
N ASP A 64 -18.80 9.04 -4.24
CA ASP A 64 -19.50 9.53 -3.05
C ASP A 64 -19.83 8.34 -2.14
N VAL A 65 -19.33 8.38 -0.91
CA VAL A 65 -19.56 7.37 0.14
C VAL A 65 -20.20 7.99 1.38
N THR A 66 -20.89 9.12 1.18
CA THR A 66 -21.64 9.81 2.24
C THR A 66 -22.72 8.90 2.80
N ASP A 67 -23.46 8.18 1.95
CA ASP A 67 -24.30 7.05 2.38
C ASP A 67 -23.53 5.73 2.20
N PRO A 68 -23.09 5.08 3.30
CA PRO A 68 -22.31 3.85 3.22
C PRO A 68 -23.10 2.64 2.70
N THR A 69 -24.44 2.73 2.65
CA THR A 69 -25.31 1.68 2.10
C THR A 69 -25.58 1.86 0.61
N LYS A 70 -25.29 3.06 0.08
CA LYS A 70 -25.53 3.42 -1.32
C LYS A 70 -24.40 4.29 -1.86
N PRO A 71 -23.17 3.76 -1.97
CA PRO A 71 -22.07 4.47 -2.60
C PRO A 71 -22.35 4.72 -4.08
N GLU A 72 -21.99 5.90 -4.57
CA GLU A 72 -22.19 6.30 -5.96
C GLU A 72 -20.84 6.60 -6.60
N PHE A 73 -20.47 5.82 -7.62
CA PHE A 73 -19.31 6.15 -8.46
C PHE A 73 -19.62 7.40 -9.27
N ILE A 74 -18.71 8.38 -9.22
CA ILE A 74 -18.90 9.67 -9.89
C ILE A 74 -18.18 9.65 -11.22
N LYS A 75 -16.85 9.45 -11.21
CA LYS A 75 -16.03 9.41 -12.42
C LYS A 75 -14.62 8.91 -12.17
N HIS A 76 -13.98 8.55 -13.27
CA HIS A 76 -12.53 8.51 -13.43
C HIS A 76 -12.01 9.93 -13.73
N PHE A 77 -10.99 10.38 -13.00
CA PHE A 77 -10.31 11.65 -13.21
C PHE A 77 -8.88 11.40 -13.71
N ASP A 78 -8.62 11.77 -14.95
CA ASP A 78 -7.27 11.74 -15.53
C ASP A 78 -6.39 12.79 -14.84
N VAL A 79 -5.38 12.34 -14.10
CA VAL A 79 -4.39 13.24 -13.48
C VAL A 79 -3.32 13.66 -14.47
N ILE A 80 -3.13 12.89 -15.56
CA ILE A 80 -2.10 13.12 -16.58
C ILE A 80 -2.59 12.61 -17.95
N ASP A 81 -2.15 13.24 -19.05
CA ASP A 81 -2.42 12.74 -20.40
C ASP A 81 -1.54 11.53 -20.70
N LYS A 82 -2.13 10.33 -20.72
CA LYS A 82 -1.44 9.07 -21.02
C LYS A 82 -0.84 9.02 -22.42
N LYS A 83 -1.34 9.80 -23.38
CA LYS A 83 -0.73 9.86 -24.72
C LYS A 83 0.60 10.61 -24.68
N GLU A 84 0.66 11.65 -23.86
CA GLU A 84 1.88 12.43 -23.66
C GLU A 84 2.86 11.69 -22.73
N TYR A 85 2.35 11.03 -21.68
CA TYR A 85 3.14 10.33 -20.66
C TYR A 85 2.81 8.82 -20.61
N PRO A 86 3.11 8.06 -21.67
CA PRO A 86 2.63 6.69 -21.86
C PRO A 86 3.19 5.66 -20.87
N THR A 87 4.27 6.01 -20.17
CA THR A 87 4.93 5.14 -19.19
C THR A 87 4.53 5.48 -17.75
N THR A 88 3.82 6.60 -17.54
CA THR A 88 3.49 7.07 -16.21
C THR A 88 2.23 6.39 -15.66
N THR A 89 2.33 5.98 -14.41
CA THR A 89 1.28 5.33 -13.61
C THR A 89 1.07 6.12 -12.32
N THR A 90 -0.05 5.86 -11.65
CA THR A 90 -0.49 6.61 -10.46
C THR A 90 -0.79 5.63 -9.34
N PRO A 91 0.23 5.05 -8.69
CA PRO A 91 0.01 3.92 -7.79
C PRO A 91 -0.61 4.32 -6.45
N LYS A 92 -0.45 5.57 -6.01
CA LYS A 92 -0.76 6.00 -4.64
C LYS A 92 -1.29 7.44 -4.58
N LEU A 93 -2.09 7.73 -3.56
CA LEU A 93 -2.54 9.08 -3.24
C LEU A 93 -2.77 9.26 -1.73
N GLN A 94 -2.72 10.51 -1.27
CA GLN A 94 -3.10 10.90 0.09
C GLN A 94 -3.81 12.25 0.04
N ILE A 95 -4.74 12.46 0.99
CA ILE A 95 -5.55 13.68 1.07
C ILE A 95 -5.55 14.23 2.49
N ALA A 96 -5.32 15.53 2.63
CA ALA A 96 -5.52 16.32 3.84
C ALA A 96 -5.58 17.81 3.50
N ASP A 97 -6.20 18.63 4.35
CA ASP A 97 -6.34 20.09 4.17
C ASP A 97 -6.89 20.54 2.79
N GLY A 98 -7.75 19.71 2.20
CA GLY A 98 -8.31 19.98 0.88
C GLY A 98 -7.29 19.89 -0.27
N LEU A 99 -6.12 19.29 -0.02
CA LEU A 99 -5.15 18.93 -1.04
C LEU A 99 -5.18 17.43 -1.31
N MET A 100 -5.28 17.06 -2.58
CA MET A 100 -5.04 15.70 -3.05
C MET A 100 -3.64 15.63 -3.66
N ILE A 101 -2.80 14.75 -3.12
CA ILE A 101 -1.45 14.50 -3.60
C ILE A 101 -1.43 13.12 -4.24
N VAL A 102 -0.90 13.04 -5.45
CA VAL A 102 -0.84 11.81 -6.25
C VAL A 102 0.61 11.48 -6.57
N ALA A 103 1.03 10.27 -6.26
CA ALA A 103 2.34 9.77 -6.65
C ALA A 103 2.38 9.43 -8.14
N MET A 104 3.47 9.80 -8.79
CA MET A 104 3.75 9.50 -10.20
C MET A 104 4.90 8.50 -10.26
N SER A 105 4.72 7.44 -11.04
CA SER A 105 5.70 6.36 -11.20
C SER A 105 5.83 5.97 -12.66
N ALA A 106 7.04 5.71 -13.14
CA ALA A 106 7.30 5.37 -14.54
C ALA A 106 8.10 4.08 -14.73
N GLY A 107 8.21 3.28 -13.67
CA GLY A 107 8.91 2.01 -13.63
C GLY A 107 8.09 1.03 -12.79
N SER A 108 7.51 0.01 -13.40
CA SER A 108 6.75 -1.01 -12.68
C SER A 108 7.43 -2.37 -12.80
N GLY A 109 8.08 -2.81 -11.71
CA GLY A 109 8.36 -4.22 -11.41
C GLY A 109 9.18 -5.05 -12.41
N PRO A 110 9.57 -6.28 -12.03
CA PRO A 110 10.39 -7.16 -12.85
C PRO A 110 9.67 -7.53 -14.16
N ASN A 111 10.17 -6.98 -15.28
CA ASN A 111 9.83 -7.26 -16.69
C ASN A 111 8.65 -6.48 -17.34
N ALA A 112 8.08 -5.43 -16.75
CA ALA A 112 6.80 -4.92 -17.27
C ALA A 112 6.85 -3.77 -18.29
N LEU A 113 7.97 -3.11 -18.60
CA LEU A 113 7.91 -1.89 -19.43
C LEU A 113 9.07 -1.80 -20.41
N VAL A 114 8.77 -2.16 -21.68
CA VAL A 114 9.48 -1.84 -22.94
C VAL A 114 11.00 -2.11 -23.00
N GLU A 115 11.54 -2.22 -24.21
CA GLU A 115 13.00 -2.24 -24.38
C GLU A 115 13.56 -0.92 -23.82
N GLN A 116 14.56 -0.99 -22.93
CA GLN A 116 15.11 0.20 -22.23
C GLN A 116 15.60 1.29 -23.19
N SER A 117 15.99 0.91 -24.42
CA SER A 117 16.39 1.84 -25.48
C SER A 117 15.26 2.74 -26.00
N GLU A 118 14.00 2.34 -25.86
CA GLU A 118 12.84 3.12 -26.31
C GLU A 118 12.36 4.11 -25.24
N LEU A 119 12.61 3.83 -23.95
CA LEU A 119 12.21 4.67 -22.82
C LEU A 119 12.80 6.07 -22.90
N GLN A 120 14.06 6.21 -23.32
CA GLN A 120 14.78 7.49 -23.34
C GLN A 120 14.10 8.60 -24.18
N ASN A 121 13.20 8.22 -25.10
CA ASN A 121 12.48 9.15 -25.97
C ASN A 121 11.02 9.38 -25.54
N MET A 122 10.58 8.78 -24.43
CA MET A 122 9.22 8.92 -23.91
C MET A 122 9.20 9.90 -22.74
N LYS A 123 8.16 10.74 -22.65
CA LYS A 123 7.98 11.55 -21.44
C LYS A 123 7.46 10.68 -20.30
N CYS A 124 7.88 11.02 -19.08
CA CYS A 124 7.39 10.41 -17.86
C CYS A 124 7.38 11.42 -16.70
N GLU A 125 6.60 11.11 -15.67
CA GLU A 125 6.67 11.76 -14.37
C GLU A 125 6.88 10.74 -13.26
N VAL A 126 7.70 11.09 -12.27
CA VAL A 126 8.25 10.17 -11.26
C VAL A 126 8.25 10.79 -9.85
N GLY A 127 7.44 11.83 -9.64
CA GLY A 127 7.38 12.58 -8.39
C GLY A 127 5.97 12.68 -7.81
N ILE A 128 5.55 13.86 -7.36
CA ILE A 128 4.19 14.09 -6.84
C ILE A 128 3.48 15.20 -7.60
N ARG A 129 2.21 14.99 -7.96
CA ARG A 129 1.29 16.03 -8.40
C ARG A 129 0.38 16.45 -7.25
N ILE A 130 0.10 17.74 -7.15
CA ILE A 130 -0.72 18.34 -6.09
C ILE A 130 -1.95 19.00 -6.70
N TYR A 131 -3.12 18.74 -6.12
CA TYR A 131 -4.41 19.26 -6.57
C TYR A 131 -5.18 19.91 -5.41
N ASP A 132 -5.87 21.00 -5.68
CA ASP A 132 -6.93 21.53 -4.83
C ASP A 132 -8.22 20.72 -5.05
N ILE A 133 -8.77 20.18 -3.96
CA ILE A 133 -10.08 19.52 -3.91
C ILE A 133 -11.03 20.19 -2.92
N LYS A 134 -10.58 21.25 -2.24
CA LYS A 134 -11.42 21.99 -1.29
C LYS A 134 -12.54 22.73 -2.00
N THR A 135 -12.21 23.34 -3.14
CA THR A 135 -13.16 24.14 -3.93
C THR A 135 -14.20 23.28 -4.62
N ASP A 136 -13.75 22.17 -5.23
CA ASP A 136 -14.61 21.19 -5.89
C ASP A 136 -13.99 19.80 -5.71
N PRO A 137 -14.53 18.98 -4.79
CA PRO A 137 -13.94 17.68 -4.48
C PRO A 137 -14.05 16.69 -5.64
N ILE A 138 -14.99 16.91 -6.56
CA ILE A 138 -15.19 16.01 -7.70
C ILE A 138 -14.48 16.53 -8.95
N ASN A 139 -14.01 17.78 -8.99
CA ASN A 139 -13.19 18.31 -10.09
C ASN A 139 -11.85 18.86 -9.57
N PRO A 140 -10.90 17.97 -9.17
CA PRO A 140 -9.61 18.40 -8.65
C PRO A 140 -8.88 19.37 -9.58
N LYS A 141 -8.39 20.49 -9.03
CA LYS A 141 -7.67 21.51 -9.78
C LYS A 141 -6.16 21.36 -9.57
N PHE A 142 -5.42 21.10 -10.63
CA PHE A 142 -3.95 21.00 -10.57
C PHE A 142 -3.31 22.28 -10.02
N LEU A 143 -2.36 22.12 -9.10
CA LEU A 143 -1.60 23.21 -8.48
C LEU A 143 -0.13 23.17 -8.87
N GLY A 144 0.53 22.03 -8.72
CA GLY A 144 1.97 21.92 -8.92
C GLY A 144 2.46 20.48 -9.00
N TYR A 145 3.72 20.35 -9.42
CA TYR A 145 4.42 19.08 -9.57
C TYR A 145 5.82 19.21 -8.98
N TRP A 146 6.23 18.21 -8.23
CA TRP A 146 7.62 18.02 -7.81
C TRP A 146 8.19 16.80 -8.53
N ASP A 147 9.40 16.91 -9.08
CA ASP A 147 10.11 15.83 -9.76
C ASP A 147 11.16 15.20 -8.84
N CYS A 148 11.21 13.87 -8.76
CA CYS A 148 12.23 13.17 -7.99
C CYS A 148 13.62 13.19 -8.67
N GLY A 149 13.66 13.44 -9.99
CA GLY A 149 14.90 13.60 -10.77
C GLY A 149 15.51 12.29 -11.29
N VAL A 150 14.76 11.19 -11.29
CA VAL A 150 15.19 9.88 -11.81
C VAL A 150 14.15 9.38 -12.83
N PRO A 151 14.25 9.74 -14.12
CA PRO A 151 13.23 9.37 -15.11
C PRO A 151 13.16 7.85 -15.34
N HIS A 152 11.99 7.34 -15.73
CA HIS A 152 11.72 5.92 -16.01
C HIS A 152 12.07 4.99 -14.84
N SER A 153 11.77 5.47 -13.64
CA SER A 153 12.02 4.78 -12.37
C SER A 153 10.70 4.59 -11.63
N ILE A 154 10.69 3.86 -10.50
CA ILE A 154 9.52 3.80 -9.62
C ILE A 154 9.11 5.20 -9.19
N GLY A 155 10.05 6.13 -9.04
CA GLY A 155 9.74 7.51 -8.66
C GLY A 155 9.29 7.59 -7.20
N VAL A 156 8.10 8.15 -6.94
CA VAL A 156 7.48 8.15 -5.61
C VAL A 156 6.63 6.89 -5.47
N HIS A 157 6.96 6.02 -4.50
CA HIS A 157 6.27 4.74 -4.31
C HIS A 157 5.19 4.78 -3.24
N ARG A 158 5.50 5.34 -2.07
CA ARG A 158 4.59 5.52 -0.92
C ARG A 158 4.93 6.81 -0.20
N PHE A 159 3.97 7.41 0.47
CA PHE A 159 4.22 8.66 1.18
C PHE A 159 3.17 8.91 2.27
N MET A 160 3.54 9.73 3.25
CA MET A 160 2.62 10.27 4.25
C MET A 160 2.36 11.74 3.95
N TYR A 161 1.08 12.10 3.94
CA TYR A 161 0.64 13.48 4.02
C TYR A 161 -0.49 13.57 5.05
N ASN A 162 -0.19 14.18 6.19
CA ASN A 162 -1.08 14.29 7.35
C ASN A 162 -1.61 15.74 7.52
N GLY A 163 -1.71 16.47 6.41
CA GLY A 163 -1.97 17.90 6.42
C GLY A 163 -0.73 18.74 6.70
N GLY A 164 -0.89 20.05 6.63
CA GLY A 164 0.14 21.04 6.84
C GLY A 164 1.11 21.16 5.66
N ARG A 165 2.35 21.54 5.99
CA ARG A 165 3.35 22.03 5.04
C ARG A 165 4.18 20.93 4.37
N TYR A 166 4.27 19.73 4.94
CA TYR A 166 5.27 18.75 4.52
C TYR A 166 4.66 17.44 4.01
N VAL A 167 5.26 16.92 2.95
CA VAL A 167 4.98 15.61 2.38
C VAL A 167 6.21 14.73 2.56
N HIS A 168 6.03 13.57 3.19
CA HIS A 168 7.11 12.66 3.54
C HIS A 168 7.08 11.48 2.57
N VAL A 169 8.05 11.42 1.65
CA VAL A 169 8.00 10.50 0.50
C VAL A 169 9.07 9.41 0.58
N SER A 170 8.69 8.19 0.19
CA SER A 170 9.59 7.19 -0.35
C SER A 170 9.78 7.49 -1.82
N ALA A 171 10.99 7.89 -2.19
CA ALA A 171 11.30 8.20 -3.57
C ALA A 171 12.74 7.90 -3.94
N GLU A 172 12.95 7.53 -5.19
CA GLU A 172 14.28 7.42 -5.76
C GLU A 172 15.00 8.77 -5.76
N CYS A 173 16.33 8.72 -5.73
CA CYS A 173 17.19 9.89 -5.76
C CYS A 173 18.47 9.53 -6.51
N ARG A 174 18.91 10.41 -7.41
CA ARG A 174 20.16 10.23 -8.13
C ARG A 174 21.33 9.99 -7.17
N GLY A 175 22.13 8.97 -7.45
CA GLY A 175 23.30 8.56 -6.64
C GLY A 175 22.98 7.57 -5.52
N PHE A 176 21.71 7.18 -5.33
CA PHE A 176 21.28 6.23 -4.30
C PHE A 176 20.66 4.99 -4.92
N GLU A 177 21.06 3.80 -4.44
CA GLU A 177 20.39 2.56 -4.81
C GLU A 177 19.02 2.47 -4.12
N GLY A 178 17.97 2.37 -4.95
CA GLY A 178 16.59 2.33 -4.52
C GLY A 178 16.08 3.67 -3.98
N MET A 179 14.94 3.59 -3.32
CA MET A 179 14.23 4.70 -2.70
C MET A 179 14.79 5.01 -1.32
N ILE A 180 14.83 6.31 -1.04
CA ILE A 180 15.25 6.88 0.24
C ILE A 180 14.09 7.71 0.81
N TYR A 181 14.25 8.17 2.05
CA TYR A 181 13.30 9.11 2.64
C TYR A 181 13.61 10.53 2.18
N ARG A 182 12.63 11.24 1.63
CA ARG A 182 12.73 12.65 1.24
C ARG A 182 11.55 13.45 1.81
N ILE A 183 11.77 14.73 2.08
CA ILE A 183 10.78 15.63 2.70
C ILE A 183 10.55 16.80 1.75
N ILE A 184 9.33 16.91 1.27
CA ILE A 184 8.90 17.94 0.32
C ILE A 184 8.09 18.98 1.06
N ASP A 185 8.54 20.22 0.96
CA ASP A 185 7.86 21.41 1.44
C ASP A 185 6.87 21.90 0.38
N ILE A 186 5.62 22.03 0.79
CA ILE A 186 4.49 22.47 -0.02
C ILE A 186 3.84 23.76 0.55
N GLU A 187 4.60 24.59 1.26
CA GLU A 187 4.14 25.93 1.70
C GLU A 187 3.52 26.73 0.54
N ASP A 188 4.15 26.67 -0.64
CA ASP A 188 3.52 27.00 -1.93
C ASP A 188 3.29 25.68 -2.70
N PRO A 189 2.07 25.12 -2.74
CA PRO A 189 1.78 23.86 -3.43
C PRO A 189 1.94 23.96 -4.96
N THR A 190 2.09 25.17 -5.50
CA THR A 190 2.41 25.38 -6.93
C THR A 190 3.91 25.27 -7.22
N LYS A 191 4.75 25.31 -6.18
CA LYS A 191 6.22 25.23 -6.25
C LYS A 191 6.77 24.35 -5.13
N PRO A 192 6.42 23.05 -5.12
CA PRO A 192 6.93 22.13 -4.11
C PRO A 192 8.46 21.99 -4.21
N VAL A 193 9.15 21.99 -3.07
CA VAL A 193 10.62 21.89 -3.00
C VAL A 193 11.07 20.86 -1.98
N GLU A 194 12.14 20.13 -2.26
CA GLU A 194 12.71 19.24 -1.27
C GLU A 194 13.58 20.02 -0.28
N ILE A 195 13.38 19.78 1.02
CA ILE A 195 14.12 20.46 2.09
C ILE A 195 15.07 19.54 2.87
N GLY A 196 14.88 18.23 2.78
CA GLY A 196 15.69 17.26 3.51
C GLY A 196 15.44 15.83 3.06
N ARG A 197 16.38 14.95 3.40
CA ARG A 197 16.35 13.54 3.05
C ARG A 197 17.21 12.70 3.99
N TRP A 198 16.98 11.40 4.01
CA TRP A 198 17.78 10.42 4.75
C TRP A 198 17.84 9.08 4.00
N TRP A 199 18.96 8.39 4.13
CA TRP A 199 19.21 7.09 3.50
C TRP A 199 20.03 6.19 4.44
N SER A 200 19.91 4.88 4.26
CA SER A 200 20.81 3.91 4.88
C SER A 200 22.21 4.03 4.25
N PRO A 201 23.33 3.99 5.02
CA PRO A 201 24.67 4.23 4.48
C PRO A 201 25.00 3.42 3.22
N GLU A 202 24.58 2.16 3.17
CA GLU A 202 24.81 1.24 2.06
C GLU A 202 24.10 1.62 0.75
N GLN A 203 23.17 2.57 0.79
CA GLN A 203 22.47 3.02 -0.42
C GLN A 203 23.23 4.08 -1.21
N TYR A 204 24.16 4.82 -0.61
CA TYR A 204 24.86 5.88 -1.33
C TYR A 204 25.90 5.28 -2.28
N ALA A 205 25.51 5.05 -3.53
CA ALA A 205 26.33 4.34 -4.51
C ALA A 205 27.66 5.07 -4.76
N ASP A 206 27.62 6.39 -4.92
CA ASP A 206 28.81 7.22 -5.18
C ASP A 206 29.75 7.31 -3.97
N GLY A 207 29.30 6.86 -2.79
CA GLY A 207 30.13 6.75 -1.58
C GLY A 207 31.08 5.56 -1.56
N TYR A 208 30.93 4.58 -2.47
CA TYR A 208 31.74 3.36 -2.51
C TYR A 208 32.67 3.34 -3.74
N PRO A 209 34.00 3.09 -3.57
CA PRO A 209 34.91 2.94 -4.69
C PRO A 209 34.48 1.82 -5.65
N GLY A 210 34.33 2.16 -6.94
CA GLY A 210 34.02 1.20 -8.00
C GLY A 210 32.55 0.79 -8.11
N ARG A 211 31.65 1.42 -7.35
CA ARG A 211 30.19 1.22 -7.49
C ARG A 211 29.62 2.25 -8.47
N THR A 212 28.65 1.82 -9.26
CA THR A 212 27.95 2.67 -10.23
C THR A 212 26.47 2.73 -9.87
N PHE A 213 25.91 3.93 -9.82
CA PHE A 213 24.46 4.11 -9.74
C PHE A 213 23.80 3.68 -11.06
N ASP A 214 22.89 2.71 -10.98
CA ASP A 214 22.05 2.26 -12.09
C ASP A 214 20.57 2.33 -11.68
N PRO A 215 19.82 3.38 -12.11
CA PRO A 215 18.40 3.50 -11.81
C PRO A 215 17.52 2.54 -12.62
N HIS A 216 18.10 1.80 -13.56
CA HIS A 216 17.38 0.85 -14.41
C HIS A 216 17.71 -0.61 -14.06
N ALA A 217 18.43 -0.82 -12.95
CA ALA A 217 18.72 -2.15 -12.44
C ALA A 217 17.41 -2.90 -12.15
N ALA A 218 17.34 -4.16 -12.56
CA ALA A 218 16.14 -4.96 -12.40
C ALA A 218 15.77 -5.14 -10.92
N HIS A 219 14.48 -4.96 -10.60
CA HIS A 219 13.93 -5.23 -9.27
C HIS A 219 13.76 -6.74 -9.06
N VAL A 220 14.88 -7.40 -8.78
CA VAL A 220 14.94 -8.84 -8.48
C VAL A 220 14.67 -9.09 -7.00
N PRO A 221 14.28 -10.31 -6.59
CA PRO A 221 14.07 -10.62 -5.17
C PRO A 221 15.22 -10.22 -4.24
N GLU A 222 16.47 -10.35 -4.71
CA GLU A 222 17.67 -9.98 -3.97
C GLU A 222 17.79 -8.46 -3.72
N PHE A 223 17.11 -7.65 -4.53
CA PHE A 223 17.01 -6.20 -4.33
C PHE A 223 16.22 -5.86 -3.07
N MET A 224 15.17 -6.64 -2.75
CA MET A 224 14.36 -6.44 -1.55
C MET A 224 15.08 -6.84 -0.26
N ASP A 225 16.15 -7.64 -0.36
CA ASP A 225 16.98 -8.00 0.80
C ASP A 225 17.96 -6.88 1.21
N LYS A 226 18.05 -5.81 0.41
CA LYS A 226 18.83 -4.59 0.73
C LYS A 226 17.97 -3.56 1.48
N GLY A 227 18.65 -2.57 2.05
CA GLY A 227 18.01 -1.36 2.56
C GLY A 227 17.32 -0.60 1.43
N TRP A 228 15.99 -0.53 1.50
CA TRP A 228 15.17 0.17 0.53
C TRP A 228 13.95 0.76 1.24
N MET A 229 13.79 2.09 1.24
CA MET A 229 12.70 2.75 1.96
C MET A 229 11.38 2.43 1.27
N HIS A 230 10.61 1.47 1.76
CA HIS A 230 9.35 1.07 1.14
C HIS A 230 8.22 2.02 1.51
N GLY A 231 8.03 2.24 2.81
CA GLY A 231 7.16 3.29 3.36
C GLY A 231 5.68 2.92 3.56
N PRO A 232 4.82 3.90 3.88
CA PRO A 232 5.15 5.32 3.97
C PRO A 232 6.01 5.63 5.21
N PRO A 233 6.79 6.73 5.19
CA PRO A 233 7.52 7.22 6.36
C PRO A 233 6.55 7.95 7.31
N PHE A 234 6.10 7.28 8.37
CA PHE A 234 5.15 7.89 9.29
C PHE A 234 5.85 8.83 10.26
N VAL A 235 5.48 10.12 10.24
CA VAL A 235 5.99 11.15 11.14
C VAL A 235 5.00 11.42 12.27
N VAL A 236 5.46 11.24 13.51
CA VAL A 236 4.69 11.52 14.74
C VAL A 236 5.58 12.30 15.69
N GLY A 237 5.21 13.56 15.96
CA GLY A 237 6.03 14.47 16.75
C GLY A 237 7.38 14.71 16.07
N ASP A 238 8.46 14.42 16.79
CA ASP A 238 9.85 14.57 16.33
C ASP A 238 10.44 13.28 15.74
N LYS A 239 9.63 12.23 15.51
CA LYS A 239 10.09 10.93 15.01
C LYS A 239 9.49 10.55 13.68
N ALA A 240 10.26 9.83 12.88
CA ALA A 240 9.78 9.13 11.71
C ALA A 240 10.01 7.62 11.83
N TYR A 241 9.01 6.82 11.48
CA TYR A 241 9.05 5.35 11.47
C TYR A 241 8.97 4.85 10.03
N LEU A 242 10.01 4.13 9.60
CA LEU A 242 10.21 3.77 8.21
C LEU A 242 10.24 2.25 8.07
N GLY A 243 9.38 1.70 7.19
CA GLY A 243 9.53 0.35 6.69
C GLY A 243 10.62 0.32 5.61
N TYR A 244 11.74 -0.35 5.87
CA TYR A 244 12.98 -0.22 5.09
C TYR A 244 13.44 -1.53 4.44
N CYS A 245 12.52 -2.37 3.96
CA CYS A 245 12.84 -3.65 3.33
C CYS A 245 13.86 -4.46 4.14
N GLY A 246 15.00 -4.83 3.57
CA GLY A 246 16.00 -5.66 4.24
C GLY A 246 16.67 -5.01 5.46
N ASP A 247 16.56 -3.69 5.62
CA ASP A 247 17.03 -2.98 6.81
C ASP A 247 15.98 -2.94 7.93
N GLY A 248 14.78 -3.46 7.71
CA GLY A 248 13.77 -3.60 8.76
C GLY A 248 13.06 -2.29 9.11
N LEU A 249 12.70 -2.15 10.39
CA LEU A 249 12.23 -0.88 10.95
C LEU A 249 13.43 0.04 11.18
N VAL A 250 13.33 1.27 10.68
CA VAL A 250 14.25 2.36 11.02
C VAL A 250 13.46 3.46 11.72
N VAL A 251 13.95 3.93 12.87
CA VAL A 251 13.41 5.07 13.61
C VAL A 251 14.36 6.25 13.45
N LEU A 252 13.84 7.40 12.99
CA LEU A 252 14.61 8.62 12.80
C LEU A 252 14.15 9.72 13.76
N ASP A 253 15.08 10.58 14.18
CA ASP A 253 14.84 11.93 14.69
C ASP A 253 14.66 12.86 13.48
N VAL A 254 13.54 13.57 13.46
CA VAL A 254 13.14 14.53 12.45
C VAL A 254 12.72 15.87 13.07
N ALA A 255 13.19 16.21 14.28
CA ALA A 255 12.99 17.53 14.88
C ALA A 255 13.49 18.67 13.97
N ASP A 256 14.52 18.39 13.18
CA ASP A 256 14.99 19.21 12.07
C ASP A 256 14.78 18.44 10.76
N PHE A 257 13.73 18.80 10.01
CA PHE A 257 13.43 18.19 8.72
C PHE A 257 14.53 18.38 7.67
N THR A 258 15.41 19.38 7.81
CA THR A 258 16.52 19.57 6.87
C THR A 258 17.65 18.56 7.11
N ARG A 259 17.65 17.91 8.29
CA ARG A 259 18.71 16.99 8.69
C ARG A 259 18.19 15.84 9.58
N PRO A 260 17.38 14.90 9.02
CA PRO A 260 16.97 13.72 9.76
C PRO A 260 18.17 12.86 10.21
N LYS A 261 18.04 12.17 11.34
CA LYS A 261 19.10 11.33 11.92
C LYS A 261 18.55 9.98 12.38
N ALA A 262 19.28 8.90 12.16
CA ALA A 262 18.90 7.60 12.69
C ALA A 262 19.02 7.56 14.22
N LEU A 263 17.98 7.03 14.88
CA LEU A 263 17.94 6.73 16.31
C LEU A 263 18.22 5.24 16.56
N GLY A 264 17.44 4.37 15.90
CA GLY A 264 17.52 2.92 16.10
C GLY A 264 17.02 2.13 14.89
N GLN A 265 17.31 0.84 14.88
CA GLN A 265 16.98 -0.10 13.81
C GLN A 265 16.61 -1.47 14.37
N LEU A 266 15.58 -2.12 13.81
CA LEU A 266 15.20 -3.50 14.11
C LEU A 266 15.01 -4.28 12.81
N LYS A 267 15.82 -5.32 12.58
CA LYS A 267 15.77 -6.14 11.37
C LYS A 267 14.77 -7.30 11.51
N PHE A 268 14.00 -7.56 10.45
CA PHE A 268 13.01 -8.65 10.38
C PHE A 268 13.42 -9.81 9.47
N MET A 269 14.46 -9.62 8.66
CA MET A 269 15.05 -10.67 7.83
C MET A 269 16.25 -11.33 8.53
N PRO A 270 16.51 -12.64 8.31
CA PRO A 270 15.94 -13.49 7.27
C PRO A 270 14.63 -14.22 7.64
N THR A 271 14.17 -14.17 8.89
CA THR A 271 13.10 -15.07 9.39
C THR A 271 11.76 -14.92 8.67
N PHE A 272 11.34 -13.69 8.38
CA PHE A 272 10.02 -13.38 7.82
C PHE A 272 10.12 -12.94 6.35
N SER A 273 10.91 -13.67 5.56
CA SER A 273 11.19 -13.35 4.16
C SER A 273 11.32 -14.62 3.31
N SER A 274 10.83 -14.55 2.07
CA SER A 274 11.13 -15.58 1.07
C SER A 274 11.29 -15.00 -0.33
N ARG A 275 11.90 -15.79 -1.21
CA ARG A 275 12.23 -15.36 -2.58
C ARG A 275 11.05 -14.83 -3.39
N LEU A 276 9.86 -15.42 -3.21
CA LEU A 276 8.65 -15.06 -3.95
C LEU A 276 7.68 -14.19 -3.13
N ALA A 277 8.15 -13.60 -2.03
CA ALA A 277 7.42 -12.57 -1.28
C ALA A 277 7.76 -11.16 -1.79
N GLY A 278 6.93 -10.18 -1.42
CA GLY A 278 7.14 -8.75 -1.66
C GLY A 278 8.15 -8.13 -0.69
N ALA A 279 7.93 -6.86 -0.34
CA ALA A 279 8.82 -6.10 0.53
C ALA A 279 9.09 -6.77 1.90
N ARG A 280 10.38 -6.88 2.27
CA ARG A 280 10.79 -7.55 3.53
C ARG A 280 10.38 -6.80 4.78
N THR A 281 10.20 -5.50 4.66
CA THR A 281 9.55 -4.65 5.66
C THR A 281 8.87 -3.55 4.87
N HIS A 282 7.55 -3.66 4.83
CA HIS A 282 6.66 -2.91 3.97
C HIS A 282 6.20 -1.64 4.67
N THR A 283 5.48 -1.76 5.80
CA THR A 283 4.92 -0.64 6.57
C THR A 283 5.47 -0.66 8.00
N ALA A 284 5.71 0.52 8.58
CA ALA A 284 6.02 0.72 9.99
C ALA A 284 5.06 1.74 10.61
N LEU A 285 3.86 1.30 10.97
CA LEU A 285 2.75 2.16 11.41
C LEU A 285 2.80 2.41 12.93
N PRO A 286 3.09 3.65 13.40
CA PRO A 286 2.94 3.99 14.82
C PRO A 286 1.47 3.98 15.23
N LEU A 287 1.16 3.39 16.38
CA LEU A 287 -0.21 3.33 16.91
C LEU A 287 -0.58 4.62 17.66
N PRO A 288 -1.76 5.23 17.38
CA PRO A 288 -2.20 6.43 18.08
C PRO A 288 -2.16 6.28 19.60
N GLY A 289 -1.51 7.24 20.28
CA GLY A 289 -1.46 7.30 21.74
C GLY A 289 -0.63 6.22 22.42
N ARG A 290 0.21 5.48 21.68
CA ARG A 290 1.02 4.39 22.22
C ARG A 290 2.43 4.43 21.67
N ASP A 291 3.39 4.07 22.50
CA ASP A 291 4.80 3.91 22.10
C ASP A 291 5.04 2.55 21.43
N LEU A 292 4.19 2.24 20.45
CA LEU A 292 4.16 0.97 19.74
C LEU A 292 4.08 1.22 18.23
N VAL A 293 4.76 0.37 17.47
CA VAL A 293 4.74 0.37 16.01
C VAL A 293 4.32 -1.00 15.51
N VAL A 294 3.31 -1.02 14.65
CA VAL A 294 2.92 -2.20 13.88
C VAL A 294 3.78 -2.26 12.62
N VAL A 295 4.58 -3.31 12.51
CA VAL A 295 5.48 -3.49 11.37
C VAL A 295 4.99 -4.67 10.52
N THR A 296 4.88 -4.47 9.22
CA THR A 296 4.45 -5.52 8.28
C THR A 296 5.58 -5.91 7.34
N ASN A 297 5.67 -7.20 7.00
CA ASN A 297 6.24 -7.58 5.72
C ASN A 297 5.12 -7.54 4.66
N GLU A 298 5.48 -7.57 3.38
CA GLU A 298 4.50 -7.75 2.31
C GLU A 298 4.52 -9.20 1.83
N GLY A 299 3.34 -9.79 1.70
CA GLY A 299 3.18 -11.03 0.96
C GLY A 299 3.44 -10.87 -0.54
N GLU A 300 2.91 -11.79 -1.33
CA GLU A 300 2.69 -11.54 -2.75
C GLU A 300 1.46 -12.33 -3.18
N ARG A 301 0.85 -11.93 -4.30
CA ARG A 301 -0.36 -12.53 -4.81
C ARG A 301 -0.04 -13.71 -5.71
N PHE A 302 -0.84 -14.77 -5.64
CA PHE A 302 -0.71 -15.89 -6.58
C PHE A 302 -0.81 -15.44 -8.04
N GLN A 303 -1.61 -14.39 -8.33
CA GLN A 303 -1.85 -13.87 -9.67
C GLN A 303 -0.55 -13.50 -10.42
N PHE A 304 0.50 -13.10 -9.71
CA PHE A 304 1.77 -12.63 -10.28
C PHE A 304 2.67 -13.78 -10.76
N PHE A 305 2.45 -15.01 -10.29
CA PHE A 305 3.33 -16.13 -10.59
C PHE A 305 2.62 -17.22 -11.38
N PRO A 306 3.26 -17.78 -12.44
CA PRO A 306 2.67 -18.90 -13.13
C PRO A 306 2.62 -20.11 -12.20
N PRO A 307 1.56 -20.94 -12.25
CA PRO A 307 1.43 -22.11 -11.39
C PRO A 307 2.65 -23.03 -11.43
N GLU A 308 3.29 -23.15 -12.58
CA GLU A 308 4.48 -23.98 -12.74
C GLU A 308 5.70 -23.43 -12.02
N LYS A 309 5.86 -22.10 -11.89
CA LYS A 309 6.97 -21.53 -11.10
C LYS A 309 6.78 -21.84 -9.61
N LEU A 310 5.55 -21.74 -9.11
CA LEU A 310 5.21 -22.07 -7.72
C LEU A 310 5.47 -23.57 -7.44
N LYS A 311 5.11 -24.45 -8.38
CA LYS A 311 5.33 -25.91 -8.26
C LYS A 311 6.78 -26.34 -8.48
N GLN A 312 7.48 -25.77 -9.47
CA GLN A 312 8.85 -26.11 -9.82
C GLN A 312 9.82 -25.72 -8.73
N GLU A 313 9.62 -24.56 -8.09
CA GLU A 313 10.48 -24.17 -6.99
C GLU A 313 10.21 -25.08 -5.78
N ASN A 314 8.96 -25.46 -5.46
CA ASN A 314 8.59 -26.31 -4.29
C ASN A 314 9.43 -26.00 -3.03
N ARG A 315 9.79 -24.73 -2.88
CA ARG A 315 10.61 -24.22 -1.78
C ARG A 315 9.69 -23.78 -0.66
N ALA A 316 10.23 -23.77 0.56
CA ALA A 316 9.54 -23.13 1.66
C ALA A 316 9.28 -21.66 1.32
N HIS A 317 8.02 -21.24 1.45
CA HIS A 317 7.62 -19.84 1.46
C HIS A 317 7.53 -19.38 2.91
N ALA A 318 8.13 -18.24 3.20
CA ALA A 318 8.06 -17.66 4.53
C ALA A 318 6.65 -17.16 4.82
N MET A 319 6.29 -17.19 6.09
CA MET A 319 5.09 -16.55 6.59
C MET A 319 5.40 -15.06 6.75
N ASN A 320 5.15 -14.27 5.71
CA ASN A 320 5.12 -12.82 5.86
C ASN A 320 3.99 -12.48 6.83
N ASN A 321 4.29 -11.67 7.85
CA ASN A 321 3.38 -11.45 8.95
C ASN A 321 3.37 -9.99 9.42
N ILE A 322 2.62 -9.73 10.48
CA ILE A 322 2.51 -8.45 11.18
C ILE A 322 3.17 -8.61 12.55
N HIS A 323 3.90 -7.59 12.98
CA HIS A 323 4.69 -7.58 14.20
C HIS A 323 4.34 -6.37 15.05
N MET A 324 4.36 -6.55 16.37
CA MET A 324 4.26 -5.47 17.35
C MET A 324 5.64 -5.14 17.90
N VAL A 325 6.06 -3.88 17.74
CA VAL A 325 7.35 -3.38 18.20
C VAL A 325 7.15 -2.33 19.28
N ASP A 326 7.84 -2.48 20.40
CA ASP A 326 7.96 -1.45 21.43
C ASP A 326 9.03 -0.44 21.03
N VAL A 327 8.66 0.84 21.01
CA VAL A 327 9.54 1.96 20.64
C VAL A 327 9.67 3.01 21.74
N ARG A 328 9.32 2.67 23.00
CA ARG A 328 9.53 3.56 24.16
C ARG A 328 10.98 4.04 24.26
N ASP A 329 11.91 3.14 23.96
CA ASP A 329 13.29 3.49 23.66
C ASP A 329 13.50 3.43 22.13
N PRO A 330 13.44 4.58 21.41
CA PRO A 330 13.60 4.60 19.97
C PRO A 330 15.01 4.25 19.51
N TYR A 331 16.00 4.20 20.41
CA TYR A 331 17.36 3.73 20.11
C TYR A 331 17.46 2.20 20.11
N ASN A 332 16.56 1.52 20.82
CA ASN A 332 16.54 0.06 20.97
C ASN A 332 15.13 -0.52 20.73
N PRO A 333 14.55 -0.32 19.52
CA PRO A 333 13.23 -0.87 19.19
C PRO A 333 13.22 -2.39 19.36
N THR A 334 12.20 -2.91 20.04
CA THR A 334 12.14 -4.32 20.45
C THR A 334 10.89 -5.01 19.91
N LEU A 335 11.05 -6.11 19.18
CA LEU A 335 9.93 -6.98 18.80
C LEU A 335 9.35 -7.64 20.06
N ILE A 336 8.09 -7.36 20.38
CA ILE A 336 7.43 -7.87 21.59
C ILE A 336 6.33 -8.89 21.31
N ALA A 337 5.73 -8.87 20.12
CA ALA A 337 4.73 -9.84 19.72
C ALA A 337 4.65 -10.01 18.19
N GLU A 338 4.11 -11.13 17.78
CA GLU A 338 3.74 -11.45 16.41
C GLU A 338 2.22 -11.63 16.34
N PHE A 339 1.60 -11.14 15.28
CA PHE A 339 0.17 -11.28 15.07
C PHE A 339 -0.16 -12.74 14.71
N PRO A 340 -1.32 -13.27 15.13
CA PRO A 340 -1.70 -14.64 14.82
C PRO A 340 -1.87 -14.84 13.31
N TYR A 341 -1.64 -16.07 12.85
CA TYR A 341 -1.98 -16.45 11.47
C TYR A 341 -3.46 -16.18 11.20
N PRO A 342 -3.83 -15.61 10.05
CA PRO A 342 -5.22 -15.28 9.75
C PRO A 342 -6.17 -16.47 9.90
N GLU A 343 -7.29 -16.29 10.60
CA GLU A 343 -8.24 -17.38 10.86
C GLU A 343 -8.75 -17.97 9.55
N VAL A 344 -8.64 -19.29 9.41
CA VAL A 344 -9.19 -20.04 8.27
C VAL A 344 -10.66 -20.36 8.59
N PRO A 345 -11.63 -19.88 7.79
CA PRO A 345 -13.04 -20.18 8.02
C PRO A 345 -13.31 -21.69 8.10
N LYS A 346 -14.22 -22.12 8.98
CA LYS A 346 -14.53 -23.57 9.20
C LYS A 346 -14.85 -24.35 7.92
N ASN A 347 -15.48 -23.69 6.93
CA ASN A 347 -15.86 -24.28 5.65
C ASN A 347 -14.97 -23.79 4.49
N PHE A 348 -13.75 -23.33 4.79
CA PHE A 348 -12.74 -23.07 3.77
C PHE A 348 -12.34 -24.38 3.09
N PRO A 349 -12.26 -24.46 1.76
CA PRO A 349 -12.04 -25.72 1.04
C PRO A 349 -10.60 -26.25 1.13
N TYR A 350 -9.70 -25.40 1.63
CA TYR A 350 -8.26 -25.57 1.63
C TYR A 350 -7.82 -25.57 3.08
N ARG A 351 -6.70 -26.22 3.36
CA ARG A 351 -6.16 -26.30 4.71
C ARG A 351 -5.80 -24.92 5.27
N ASN A 352 -5.26 -24.04 4.43
CA ASN A 352 -4.78 -22.70 4.78
C ASN A 352 -4.63 -21.81 3.53
N PHE A 353 -4.16 -20.58 3.71
CA PHE A 353 -3.96 -19.60 2.62
C PHE A 353 -2.65 -19.77 1.85
N ASN A 354 -1.71 -20.58 2.33
CA ASN A 354 -0.44 -20.85 1.64
C ASN A 354 -0.58 -21.93 0.56
N GLU A 355 -1.52 -22.85 0.74
CA GLU A 355 -1.75 -24.01 -0.14
C GLU A 355 -3.01 -23.87 -1.01
N MET A 356 -3.75 -22.78 -0.83
CA MET A 356 -4.98 -22.57 -1.58
C MET A 356 -4.70 -22.46 -3.09
N GLN A 357 -5.59 -23.04 -3.91
CA GLN A 357 -5.50 -23.03 -5.38
C GLN A 357 -4.24 -23.66 -5.98
N LEU A 358 -3.37 -24.25 -5.16
CA LEU A 358 -2.14 -24.88 -5.60
C LEU A 358 -2.22 -26.37 -5.27
N ASP A 359 -2.61 -27.18 -6.26
CA ASP A 359 -2.67 -28.63 -6.13
C ASP A 359 -1.30 -29.21 -5.72
N GLY A 360 -1.07 -29.38 -4.41
CA GLY A 360 0.13 -29.98 -3.82
C GLY A 360 1.35 -29.05 -3.70
N ALA A 361 1.19 -27.72 -3.81
CA ALA A 361 2.29 -26.76 -3.64
C ALA A 361 1.92 -25.65 -2.65
N THR A 362 2.94 -24.97 -2.13
CA THR A 362 2.78 -23.74 -1.35
C THR A 362 3.12 -22.55 -2.23
N GLY A 363 2.55 -21.39 -1.95
CA GLY A 363 2.93 -20.15 -2.62
C GLY A 363 2.98 -18.97 -1.66
N PRO A 364 3.14 -17.76 -2.21
CA PRO A 364 3.29 -16.57 -1.41
C PRO A 364 2.02 -16.26 -0.63
N PHE A 365 2.21 -15.70 0.55
CA PHE A 365 1.14 -15.29 1.46
C PHE A 365 1.68 -14.20 2.38
N GLY A 366 0.85 -13.21 2.70
CA GLY A 366 1.23 -12.13 3.60
C GLY A 366 0.28 -10.94 3.62
N PRO A 367 0.53 -9.99 4.53
CA PRO A 367 -0.20 -8.74 4.60
C PRO A 367 0.20 -7.82 3.43
N HIS A 368 -0.55 -6.74 3.26
CA HIS A 368 -0.18 -5.65 2.36
C HIS A 368 -0.40 -4.30 3.05
N ASN A 369 -1.59 -3.71 2.95
CA ASN A 369 -1.88 -2.41 3.57
C ASN A 369 -2.64 -2.53 4.88
N LEU A 370 -2.51 -1.47 5.67
CA LEU A 370 -3.19 -1.26 6.95
C LEU A 370 -4.09 -0.04 6.84
N HIS A 371 -5.09 0.06 7.72
CA HIS A 371 -5.71 1.36 7.99
C HIS A 371 -4.64 2.27 8.61
N GLU A 372 -4.47 3.46 8.04
CA GLU A 372 -3.42 4.41 8.42
C GLU A 372 -4.03 5.59 9.22
N PRO A 373 -4.24 5.46 10.54
CA PRO A 373 -4.74 6.57 11.36
C PRO A 373 -3.76 7.74 11.33
N MET A 374 -4.30 8.91 11.00
CA MET A 374 -3.53 10.13 10.77
C MET A 374 -4.28 11.31 11.40
N SER A 375 -3.66 11.97 12.39
CA SER A 375 -4.33 12.95 13.26
C SER A 375 -4.83 14.21 12.54
N GLY A 376 -4.21 14.60 11.43
CA GLY A 376 -4.64 15.69 10.56
C GLY A 376 -5.78 15.31 9.62
N LYS A 377 -6.28 14.07 9.71
CA LYS A 377 -7.43 13.55 8.97
C LYS A 377 -8.51 13.10 9.96
N PRO A 378 -9.22 14.05 10.61
CA PRO A 378 -10.15 13.72 11.70
C PRO A 378 -11.35 12.87 11.27
N TRP A 379 -11.59 12.71 9.97
CA TRP A 379 -12.59 11.82 9.41
C TRP A 379 -12.15 10.35 9.30
N LEU A 380 -10.94 10.02 9.75
CA LEU A 380 -10.44 8.66 9.89
C LEU A 380 -10.54 8.20 11.35
N GLU A 381 -10.81 6.92 11.57
CA GLU A 381 -10.73 6.32 12.89
C GLU A 381 -9.29 6.42 13.45
N GLN A 382 -9.15 6.81 14.72
CA GLN A 382 -7.86 7.07 15.39
C GLN A 382 -7.57 6.07 16.53
N ARG A 383 -8.12 4.86 16.47
CA ARG A 383 -7.93 3.84 17.51
C ARG A 383 -6.48 3.33 17.52
N GLY A 384 -5.86 3.35 18.71
CA GLY A 384 -4.54 2.75 18.97
C GLY A 384 -4.61 1.33 19.53
N ASP A 385 -5.81 0.82 19.78
CA ASP A 385 -6.10 -0.50 20.33
C ASP A 385 -6.64 -1.48 19.28
N ARG A 386 -6.75 -1.05 18.02
CA ARG A 386 -7.24 -1.87 16.91
C ARG A 386 -6.36 -1.70 15.66
N VAL A 387 -6.18 -2.79 14.93
CA VAL A 387 -5.44 -2.82 13.66
C VAL A 387 -6.30 -3.48 12.60
N TYR A 388 -6.43 -2.81 11.44
CA TYR A 388 -7.11 -3.33 10.26
C TYR A 388 -6.08 -3.59 9.19
N CYS A 389 -6.14 -4.75 8.53
CA CYS A 389 -5.18 -5.14 7.52
C CYS A 389 -5.85 -5.83 6.34
N CYS A 390 -5.55 -5.37 5.13
CA CYS A 390 -5.78 -6.14 3.91
C CYS A 390 -4.65 -7.16 3.75
N TYR A 391 -5.04 -8.44 3.83
CA TYR A 391 -4.13 -9.58 3.84
C TYR A 391 -4.19 -10.36 2.51
N PHE A 392 -4.17 -9.62 1.40
CA PHE A 392 -4.37 -10.13 0.04
C PHE A 392 -5.53 -11.13 -0.05
N HIS A 393 -5.24 -12.40 -0.34
CA HIS A 393 -6.24 -13.46 -0.52
C HIS A 393 -6.78 -14.06 0.78
N ALA A 394 -6.25 -13.64 1.94
CA ALA A 394 -6.91 -13.82 3.22
C ALA A 394 -7.90 -12.68 3.53
N GLY A 395 -8.09 -11.71 2.64
CA GLY A 395 -9.07 -10.64 2.81
C GLY A 395 -8.72 -9.64 3.90
N LEU A 396 -9.72 -8.89 4.36
CA LEU A 396 -9.62 -7.99 5.50
C LEU A 396 -9.51 -8.78 6.81
N ARG A 397 -8.60 -8.36 7.68
CA ARG A 397 -8.41 -8.83 9.05
C ARG A 397 -8.47 -7.68 10.04
N VAL A 398 -9.16 -7.88 11.15
CA VAL A 398 -9.27 -6.90 12.24
C VAL A 398 -8.74 -7.53 13.52
N TYR A 399 -7.80 -6.86 14.15
CA TYR A 399 -7.12 -7.31 15.35
C TYR A 399 -7.37 -6.38 16.53
N ASP A 400 -7.70 -6.95 17.69
CA ASP A 400 -7.59 -6.28 18.98
C ASP A 400 -6.13 -6.35 19.44
N VAL A 401 -5.55 -5.18 19.69
CA VAL A 401 -4.17 -5.00 20.16
C VAL A 401 -4.12 -4.22 21.47
N SER A 402 -5.24 -4.10 22.20
CA SER A 402 -5.31 -3.44 23.51
C SER A 402 -4.26 -3.97 24.48
N ASP A 403 -4.10 -5.30 24.54
CA ASP A 403 -2.91 -5.97 25.08
C ASP A 403 -1.86 -6.15 23.97
N PRO A 404 -0.70 -5.48 24.03
CA PRO A 404 0.30 -5.55 22.98
C PRO A 404 1.06 -6.88 22.92
N TYR A 405 0.95 -7.73 23.96
CA TYR A 405 1.55 -9.07 24.01
C TYR A 405 0.55 -10.17 23.63
N TYR A 406 -0.75 -9.89 23.73
CA TYR A 406 -1.81 -10.87 23.46
C TYR A 406 -2.81 -10.39 22.41
N ILE A 407 -2.35 -10.43 21.16
CA ILE A 407 -3.07 -9.96 19.99
C ILE A 407 -4.11 -10.99 19.55
N LYS A 408 -5.33 -10.54 19.24
CA LYS A 408 -6.44 -11.41 18.81
C LYS A 408 -7.03 -10.94 17.49
N GLU A 409 -7.18 -11.86 16.53
CA GLU A 409 -8.08 -11.62 15.41
C GLU A 409 -9.53 -11.65 15.91
N ILE A 410 -10.25 -10.55 15.72
CA ILE A 410 -11.62 -10.39 16.20
C ILE A 410 -12.64 -10.39 15.07
N ALA A 411 -12.23 -10.09 13.84
CA ALA A 411 -13.10 -10.12 12.67
C ALA A 411 -12.31 -10.35 11.38
N TYR A 412 -13.01 -10.86 10.36
CA TYR A 412 -12.48 -10.96 9.01
C TYR A 412 -13.58 -10.85 7.96
N PHE A 413 -13.18 -10.40 6.77
CA PHE A 413 -13.99 -10.46 5.58
C PHE A 413 -13.15 -10.89 4.37
N ILE A 414 -13.51 -12.02 3.77
CA ILE A 414 -12.92 -12.51 2.52
C ILE A 414 -13.97 -12.32 1.43
N PRO A 415 -13.77 -11.37 0.50
CA PRO A 415 -14.73 -11.15 -0.56
C PRO A 415 -14.94 -12.42 -1.39
N PRO A 416 -16.12 -12.58 -2.02
CA PRO A 416 -16.30 -13.61 -3.03
C PRO A 416 -15.34 -13.37 -4.20
N ASN A 417 -14.86 -14.45 -4.81
CA ASN A 417 -13.98 -14.38 -5.97
C ASN A 417 -14.65 -13.62 -7.13
N PRO A 418 -13.88 -12.80 -7.87
CA PRO A 418 -14.41 -12.11 -9.04
C PRO A 418 -14.91 -13.11 -10.08
N ASN A 419 -16.05 -12.81 -10.72
CA ASN A 419 -16.57 -13.56 -11.87
C ASN A 419 -15.92 -13.08 -13.17
N LYS A 420 -14.59 -13.06 -13.21
CA LYS A 420 -13.83 -12.61 -14.37
C LYS A 420 -12.97 -13.75 -14.89
N LYS A 421 -12.97 -13.95 -16.21
CA LYS A 421 -11.93 -14.72 -16.88
C LYS A 421 -10.62 -13.93 -16.84
N SER A 422 -9.50 -14.59 -17.12
CA SER A 422 -8.18 -13.93 -17.13
C SER A 422 -8.11 -12.75 -18.11
N GLU A 423 -8.86 -12.81 -19.21
CA GLU A 423 -8.95 -11.74 -20.22
C GLU A 423 -9.84 -10.57 -19.78
N GLU A 424 -10.72 -10.79 -18.80
CA GLU A 424 -11.63 -9.79 -18.24
C GLU A 424 -11.07 -9.12 -16.97
N SER A 425 -9.89 -9.57 -16.53
CA SER A 425 -9.13 -9.01 -15.41
C SER A 425 -8.64 -7.60 -15.74
N TYR A 426 -8.49 -6.77 -14.71
CA TYR A 426 -7.78 -5.50 -14.85
C TYR A 426 -6.29 -5.71 -15.13
N PHE A 427 -5.77 -6.92 -14.93
CA PHE A 427 -4.38 -7.29 -15.21
C PHE A 427 -4.33 -8.41 -16.26
N PRO A 428 -4.64 -8.10 -17.53
CA PRO A 428 -4.53 -9.08 -18.61
C PRO A 428 -3.05 -9.51 -18.71
N GLY A 429 -2.80 -10.80 -18.55
CA GLY A 429 -1.45 -11.38 -18.57
C GLY A 429 -0.94 -11.91 -17.22
N PHE A 430 -1.62 -11.61 -16.10
CA PHE A 430 -1.27 -12.21 -14.81
C PHE A 430 -1.63 -13.71 -14.82
N PRO A 431 -0.65 -14.62 -14.66
CA PRO A 431 -0.83 -16.04 -14.97
C PRO A 431 -1.48 -16.87 -13.85
N GLY A 432 -1.59 -16.33 -12.64
CA GLY A 432 -2.09 -17.09 -11.48
C GLY A 432 -3.62 -17.12 -11.31
N PRO A 433 -4.13 -17.86 -10.30
CA PRO A 433 -5.56 -18.01 -10.03
C PRO A 433 -6.22 -16.67 -9.64
N ARG A 434 -7.45 -16.46 -10.11
CA ARG A 434 -8.26 -15.26 -9.83
C ARG A 434 -8.98 -15.34 -8.49
N ASN A 435 -8.20 -15.17 -7.42
CA ASN A 435 -8.71 -15.05 -6.06
C ASN A 435 -9.18 -13.62 -5.77
N ALA A 436 -10.21 -13.49 -4.94
CA ALA A 436 -10.47 -12.26 -4.21
C ALA A 436 -9.19 -11.86 -3.47
N THR A 437 -8.74 -10.64 -3.70
CA THR A 437 -7.46 -10.12 -3.22
C THR A 437 -7.72 -8.69 -2.79
N THR A 438 -7.71 -8.44 -1.48
CA THR A 438 -7.94 -7.11 -0.92
C THR A 438 -6.62 -6.34 -0.90
N GLU A 439 -6.62 -5.10 -1.39
CA GLU A 439 -5.39 -4.33 -1.57
C GLU A 439 -5.17 -3.31 -0.45
N ASP A 440 -6.18 -2.51 -0.13
CA ASP A 440 -6.14 -1.40 0.82
C ASP A 440 -7.39 -1.30 1.68
N CYS A 441 -7.27 -0.65 2.85
CA CYS A 441 -8.38 -0.47 3.77
C CYS A 441 -8.35 0.89 4.47
N ILE A 442 -9.53 1.50 4.64
CA ILE A 442 -9.75 2.74 5.37
C ILE A 442 -10.90 2.54 6.35
N VAL A 443 -10.75 3.05 7.57
CA VAL A 443 -11.84 3.13 8.55
C VAL A 443 -12.16 4.59 8.81
N ASP A 444 -13.42 4.98 8.59
CA ASP A 444 -13.88 6.35 8.78
C ASP A 444 -14.29 6.64 10.24
N ASP A 445 -14.49 7.93 10.56
CA ASP A 445 -14.96 8.41 11.87
C ASP A 445 -16.38 7.95 12.25
N ARG A 446 -17.07 7.19 11.39
CA ARG A 446 -18.40 6.59 11.61
C ARG A 446 -18.31 5.08 11.86
N GLY A 447 -17.10 4.53 11.87
CA GLY A 447 -16.81 3.10 12.04
C GLY A 447 -17.12 2.26 10.80
N ASN A 448 -17.25 2.87 9.62
CA ASN A 448 -17.37 2.13 8.37
C ASN A 448 -15.98 1.74 7.88
N ILE A 449 -15.82 0.49 7.48
CA ILE A 449 -14.57 -0.06 6.95
C ILE A 449 -14.71 -0.20 5.44
N ILE A 450 -13.91 0.55 4.69
CA ILE A 450 -13.87 0.52 3.23
C ILE A 450 -12.67 -0.30 2.81
N ILE A 451 -12.88 -1.31 1.96
CA ILE A 451 -11.78 -2.09 1.36
C ILE A 451 -11.94 -2.14 -0.15
N ASP A 452 -10.84 -2.08 -0.88
CA ASP A 452 -10.82 -2.39 -2.30
C ASP A 452 -10.33 -3.82 -2.56
N ALA A 453 -10.57 -4.31 -3.77
CA ALA A 453 -10.03 -5.59 -4.21
C ALA A 453 -9.51 -5.49 -5.65
N LEU A 454 -8.37 -6.14 -5.89
CA LEU A 454 -7.53 -6.01 -7.08
C LEU A 454 -8.29 -6.12 -8.42
N ASP A 455 -9.18 -7.09 -8.52
CA ASP A 455 -9.94 -7.41 -9.73
C ASP A 455 -11.43 -7.09 -9.58
N ASP A 456 -11.76 -6.14 -8.70
CA ASP A 456 -13.10 -5.78 -8.29
C ASP A 456 -13.19 -4.27 -8.00
N GLY A 457 -14.32 -3.81 -7.50
CA GLY A 457 -14.43 -2.47 -6.91
C GLY A 457 -14.15 -2.47 -5.41
N PHE A 458 -14.93 -1.71 -4.64
CA PHE A 458 -14.79 -1.63 -3.19
C PHE A 458 -16.04 -2.09 -2.44
N TYR A 459 -15.83 -2.51 -1.20
CA TYR A 459 -16.86 -2.90 -0.25
C TYR A 459 -16.87 -1.92 0.92
N ILE A 460 -18.06 -1.63 1.43
CA ILE A 460 -18.21 -0.93 2.71
C ILE A 460 -18.78 -1.93 3.72
N LEU A 461 -18.09 -2.06 4.84
CA LEU A 461 -18.35 -3.02 5.90
C LEU A 461 -18.58 -2.30 7.23
N LYS A 462 -19.16 -2.99 8.21
CA LYS A 462 -19.27 -2.52 9.57
C LYS A 462 -19.10 -3.65 10.58
N MET A 463 -18.48 -3.35 11.72
CA MET A 463 -18.42 -4.27 12.85
C MET A 463 -19.83 -4.48 13.41
N LYS A 464 -20.23 -5.74 13.66
CA LYS A 464 -21.53 -6.05 14.28
C LYS A 464 -21.59 -5.62 15.75
N GLU A 465 -20.44 -5.68 16.41
CA GLU A 465 -20.22 -5.30 17.79
C GLU A 465 -18.86 -4.56 17.82
N ASP A 466 -18.79 -3.44 18.55
CA ASP A 466 -17.58 -2.63 18.64
C ASP A 466 -16.58 -3.13 19.70
#